data_AF-A0A6C0H9Y5-F1
#
_entry.id   AF-A0A6C0H9Y5-F1
#
_cell.length_a   1.000
_cell.length_b   1.000
_cell.length_c   1.000
_cell.angle_alpha   90.00
_cell.angle_beta   90.00
_cell.angle_gamma   90.00
#
_symmetry.space_group_name_H-M   'P 1'
#
loop_
_entity.id
_entity.type
_entity.pdbx_description
1 polymer ?
#
loop_
_entity_poly.entity_id
_entity_poly.type
_entity_poly.pdbx_seq_one_letter_code
_entity_poly.pdbx_strand_id
1 'polypeptide(L)'
;MSYPLRPNSVTKKKYYEFIQNLPLFIPVENIAGEFSKLLDQYPITPYLDSRDSFIRWVWFIHNKINEKLEKNKISLNKFYELYYEEYKPKDIKNREMNRLKNKLIYLCLVIFFVAMIVYLYNK
;
A
#
# COMPACT_ATOMS: atom_id res chain seq x y z
N MET A 1 3.57 5.66 -6.60
CA MET A 1 3.11 6.96 -6.06
C MET A 1 3.36 8.05 -7.09
N SER A 2 2.30 8.71 -7.58
CA SER A 2 2.34 9.49 -8.82
C SER A 2 2.28 11.01 -8.62
N TYR A 3 1.96 11.52 -7.42
CA TYR A 3 1.96 12.96 -7.14
C TYR A 3 3.39 13.53 -7.27
N PRO A 4 3.63 14.73 -7.82
CA PRO A 4 5.00 15.26 -7.97
C PRO A 4 5.68 15.58 -6.63
N LEU A 5 7.02 15.47 -6.59
CA LEU A 5 7.80 15.90 -5.41
C LEU A 5 7.66 17.41 -5.13
N ARG A 6 7.59 18.20 -6.21
CA ARG A 6 7.41 19.66 -6.18
C ARG A 6 6.26 20.05 -7.11
N PRO A 7 5.00 20.01 -6.64
CA PRO A 7 3.84 20.33 -7.46
C PRO A 7 3.74 21.85 -7.70
N ASN A 8 3.42 22.23 -8.94
CA ASN A 8 3.08 23.62 -9.27
C ASN A 8 1.62 23.94 -8.91
N SER A 9 1.23 25.21 -9.00
CA SER A 9 -0.12 25.69 -8.67
C SER A 9 -1.22 24.96 -9.45
N VAL A 10 -0.98 24.67 -10.73
CA VAL A 10 -1.93 23.95 -11.59
C VAL A 10 -2.16 22.52 -11.09
N THR A 11 -1.09 21.79 -10.75
CA THR A 11 -1.19 20.44 -10.19
C THR A 11 -1.92 20.45 -8.85
N LYS A 12 -1.57 21.37 -7.94
CA LYS A 12 -2.26 21.49 -6.65
C LYS A 12 -3.75 21.71 -6.84
N LYS A 13 -4.14 22.65 -7.72
CA LYS A 13 -5.55 22.94 -8.03
C LYS A 13 -6.28 21.70 -8.55
N LYS A 14 -5.70 20.97 -9.51
CA LYS A 14 -6.32 19.75 -10.06
C LYS A 14 -6.55 18.67 -9.00
N TYR A 15 -5.56 18.45 -8.12
CA TYR A 15 -5.70 17.46 -7.05
C TYR A 15 -6.67 17.91 -5.95
N TYR A 16 -6.69 19.20 -5.62
CA TYR A 16 -7.70 19.77 -4.73
C TYR A 16 -9.11 19.54 -5.29
N GLU A 17 -9.35 19.92 -6.55
CA GLU A 17 -10.65 19.73 -7.21
C GLU A 17 -11.03 18.25 -7.29
N PHE A 18 -10.09 17.37 -7.61
CA PHE A 18 -10.34 15.93 -7.61
C PHE A 18 -10.81 15.42 -6.24
N ILE A 19 -10.11 15.78 -5.17
CA ILE A 19 -10.44 15.30 -3.82
C ILE A 19 -11.76 15.89 -3.33
N GLN A 20 -12.00 17.19 -3.53
CA GLN A 20 -13.25 17.84 -3.13
C GLN A 20 -14.46 17.29 -3.88
N ASN A 21 -14.29 16.87 -5.13
CA ASN A 21 -15.35 16.26 -5.91
C ASN A 21 -15.46 14.74 -5.72
N LEU A 22 -14.53 14.10 -5.00
CA LEU A 22 -14.53 12.65 -4.79
C LEU A 22 -15.84 12.11 -4.19
N PRO A 23 -16.49 12.78 -3.19
CA PRO A 23 -17.81 12.37 -2.70
C PRO A 23 -18.86 12.16 -3.79
N LEU A 24 -18.83 12.97 -4.86
CA LEU A 24 -19.82 12.91 -5.95
C LEU A 24 -19.75 11.60 -6.75
N PHE A 25 -18.61 10.91 -6.68
CA PHE A 25 -18.38 9.64 -7.38
C PHE A 25 -18.57 8.42 -6.47
N ILE A 26 -18.88 8.62 -5.19
CA ILE A 26 -19.14 7.52 -4.25
C ILE A 26 -20.63 7.14 -4.36
N PRO A 27 -20.96 5.90 -4.77
CA PRO A 27 -22.34 5.52 -5.08
C PRO A 27 -23.23 5.37 -3.83
N VAL A 28 -22.63 5.21 -2.64
CA VAL A 28 -23.36 5.06 -1.39
C VAL A 28 -23.43 6.42 -0.69
N GLU A 29 -24.62 7.02 -0.66
CA GLU A 29 -24.85 8.38 -0.15
C GLU A 29 -24.33 8.58 1.29
N ASN A 30 -24.56 7.61 2.18
CA ASN A 30 -24.04 7.67 3.54
C ASN A 30 -22.50 7.77 3.56
N ILE A 31 -21.81 6.93 2.78
CA ILE A 31 -20.34 6.93 2.72
C ILE A 31 -19.84 8.24 2.10
N ALA A 32 -20.51 8.73 1.06
CA ALA A 32 -20.18 10.00 0.42
C ALA A 32 -20.30 11.17 1.41
N GLY A 33 -21.43 11.25 2.14
CA GLY A 33 -21.67 12.28 3.15
C GLY A 33 -20.69 12.23 4.30
N GLU A 34 -20.29 11.04 4.74
CA GLU A 34 -19.26 10.87 5.77
C GLU A 34 -17.87 11.26 5.26
N PHE A 35 -17.54 10.97 4.00
CA PHE A 35 -16.31 11.45 3.39
C PHE A 35 -16.29 12.99 3.27
N SER A 36 -17.41 13.61 2.89
CA SER A 36 -17.54 15.08 2.87
C SER A 36 -17.29 15.69 4.26
N LYS A 37 -17.85 15.12 5.34
CA LYS A 37 -17.57 15.56 6.71
C LYS A 37 -16.08 15.46 7.07
N LEU A 38 -15.39 14.41 6.61
CA LEU A 38 -13.95 14.29 6.81
C LEU A 38 -13.16 15.38 6.06
N LEU A 39 -13.59 15.75 4.85
CA LEU A 39 -12.98 16.84 4.09
C LEU A 39 -13.16 18.20 4.79
N ASP A 40 -14.33 18.44 5.38
CA ASP A 40 -14.62 19.66 6.14
C ASP A 40 -13.77 19.74 7.42
N GLN A 41 -13.62 18.62 8.14
CA GLN A 41 -12.82 18.55 9.37
C GLN A 41 -11.31 18.58 9.11
N TYR A 42 -10.87 18.01 7.98
CA TYR A 42 -9.46 17.80 7.66
C TYR A 42 -9.16 18.27 6.22
N PRO A 43 -9.20 19.58 5.97
CA PRO A 43 -9.03 20.13 4.63
C PRO A 43 -7.68 19.75 4.04
N ILE A 44 -7.67 19.40 2.74
CA ILE A 44 -6.47 18.90 2.07
C ILE A 44 -5.47 20.00 1.68
N THR A 45 -5.92 21.25 1.58
CA THR A 45 -5.12 22.39 1.08
C THR A 45 -3.68 22.47 1.62
N PRO A 46 -3.41 22.38 2.94
CA PRO A 46 -2.04 22.47 3.46
C PRO A 46 -1.17 21.24 3.16
N TYR A 47 -1.76 20.16 2.65
CA TYR A 47 -1.08 18.91 2.36
C TYR A 47 -0.70 18.74 0.89
N LEU A 48 -1.05 19.70 0.03
CA LEU A 48 -0.76 19.64 -1.41
C LEU A 48 0.61 20.21 -1.79
N ASP A 49 1.39 20.74 -0.84
CA ASP A 49 2.69 21.36 -1.11
C ASP A 49 3.79 20.37 -1.46
N SER A 50 3.67 19.11 -1.03
CA SER A 50 4.64 18.07 -1.33
C SER A 50 3.97 16.70 -1.47
N ARG A 51 4.67 15.77 -2.14
CA ARG A 51 4.28 14.35 -2.19
C ARG A 51 4.14 13.74 -0.80
N ASP A 52 5.09 13.99 0.09
CA ASP A 52 5.09 13.40 1.44
C ASP A 52 3.88 13.90 2.25
N SER A 53 3.61 15.21 2.21
CA SER A 53 2.45 15.80 2.88
C SER A 53 1.13 15.21 2.38
N PHE A 54 0.98 15.06 1.05
CA PHE A 54 -0.23 14.50 0.45
C PHE A 54 -0.40 13.03 0.83
N ILE A 55 0.67 12.24 0.83
CA ILE A 55 0.63 10.83 1.27
C ILE A 55 0.20 10.73 2.73
N ARG A 56 0.77 11.56 3.62
CA ARG A 56 0.40 11.56 5.04
C ARG A 56 -1.07 11.90 5.24
N TRP A 57 -1.60 12.85 4.47
CA TRP A 57 -3.03 13.18 4.51
C TRP A 57 -3.89 12.00 4.06
N VAL A 58 -3.57 11.37 2.92
CA VAL A 58 -4.31 10.19 2.44
C VAL A 58 -4.28 9.04 3.47
N TRP A 59 -3.10 8.75 4.02
CA TRP A 59 -2.93 7.75 5.08
C TRP A 59 -3.77 8.09 6.32
N PHE A 60 -3.76 9.36 6.75
CA PHE A 60 -4.52 9.82 7.90
C PHE A 60 -6.02 9.67 7.68
N ILE A 61 -6.55 10.11 6.54
CA ILE A 61 -7.98 9.99 6.19
C ILE A 61 -8.40 8.51 6.14
N HIS A 62 -7.59 7.64 5.54
CA HIS A 62 -7.87 6.19 5.55
C HIS A 62 -7.92 5.62 6.97
N ASN A 63 -7.01 6.04 7.85
CA ASN A 63 -7.04 5.61 9.25
C ASN A 63 -8.25 6.16 10.02
N LYS A 64 -8.76 7.35 9.68
CA LYS A 64 -10.01 7.88 10.24
C LYS A 64 -11.22 7.05 9.82
N ILE A 65 -11.26 6.62 8.56
CA ILE A 65 -12.28 5.69 8.08
C ILE A 65 -12.15 4.33 8.80
N ASN A 66 -10.94 3.81 8.96
CA ASN A 66 -10.70 2.54 9.69
C ASN A 66 -11.17 2.64 11.15
N GLU A 67 -10.84 3.72 11.85
CA GLU A 67 -11.27 3.98 13.23
C GLU A 67 -12.80 3.96 13.35
N LYS A 68 -13.50 4.61 12.41
CA LYS A 68 -14.97 4.61 12.38
C LYS A 68 -15.59 3.24 12.11
N LEU A 69 -14.90 2.40 11.32
CA LEU A 69 -15.32 1.03 10.99
C LEU A 69 -14.80 -0.01 11.98
N GLU A 70 -14.23 0.40 13.11
CA GLU A 70 -13.63 -0.48 14.13
C GLU A 70 -12.52 -1.40 13.55
N LYS A 71 -11.84 -0.94 12.50
CA LYS A 71 -10.69 -1.62 11.91
C LYS A 71 -9.40 -1.12 12.54
N ASN A 72 -8.39 -2.00 12.57
CA ASN A 72 -7.07 -1.66 13.03
C ASN A 72 -6.45 -0.52 12.20
N LYS A 73 -5.87 0.46 12.89
CA LYS A 73 -5.06 1.51 12.25
C LYS A 73 -3.76 0.91 11.73
N ILE A 74 -3.30 1.41 10.57
CA ILE A 74 -2.01 1.02 10.00
C ILE A 74 -0.99 2.12 10.27
N SER A 75 0.26 1.74 10.55
CA SER A 75 1.36 2.70 10.64
C SER A 75 1.70 3.26 9.26
N LEU A 76 2.34 4.43 9.20
CA LEU A 76 2.75 5.03 7.94
C LEU A 76 3.77 4.15 7.19
N ASN A 77 4.70 3.53 7.91
CA ASN A 77 5.65 2.58 7.32
C ASN A 77 4.92 1.38 6.71
N LYS A 78 3.92 0.84 7.43
CA LYS A 78 3.14 -0.27 6.91
C LYS A 78 2.34 0.11 5.67
N PHE A 79 1.80 1.32 5.63
CA PHE A 79 1.13 1.86 4.45
C PHE A 79 2.07 1.90 3.24
N TYR A 80 3.32 2.37 3.41
CA TYR A 80 4.32 2.35 2.33
C TYR A 80 4.64 0.94 1.85
N GLU A 81 4.85 -0.01 2.77
CA GLU A 81 5.09 -1.42 2.43
C GLU A 81 3.93 -2.00 1.62
N LEU A 82 2.70 -1.86 2.10
CA LEU A 82 1.50 -2.41 1.46
C LEU A 82 1.30 -1.80 0.06
N TYR A 83 1.48 -0.48 -0.05
CA TYR A 83 1.40 0.19 -1.34
C TYR A 83 2.46 -0.34 -2.31
N TYR A 84 3.72 -0.46 -1.87
CA TYR A 84 4.78 -0.95 -2.73
C TYR A 84 4.52 -2.38 -3.20
N GLU A 85 4.14 -3.26 -2.28
CA GLU A 85 3.84 -4.66 -2.60
C GLU A 85 2.65 -4.82 -3.55
N GLU A 86 1.60 -4.01 -3.40
CA GLU A 86 0.43 -4.06 -4.28
C GLU A 86 0.80 -3.67 -5.71
N TYR A 87 1.50 -2.54 -5.87
CA TYR A 87 1.88 -1.99 -7.18
C TYR A 87 3.18 -2.58 -7.75
N LYS A 88 3.81 -3.53 -7.07
CA LYS A 88 5.02 -4.19 -7.54
C LYS A 88 4.74 -4.95 -8.86
N PRO A 89 5.52 -4.71 -9.92
CA PRO A 89 5.31 -5.34 -11.22
C PRO A 89 5.28 -6.88 -11.17
N LYS A 90 4.39 -7.50 -11.94
CA LYS A 90 4.19 -8.96 -11.96
C LYS A 90 5.46 -9.71 -12.36
N ASP A 91 6.26 -9.18 -13.28
CA ASP A 91 7.52 -9.78 -13.70
C ASP A 91 8.55 -9.82 -12.56
N ILE A 92 8.59 -8.79 -11.71
CA ILE A 92 9.45 -8.75 -10.52
C ILE A 92 8.95 -9.76 -9.49
N LYS A 93 7.63 -9.76 -9.21
CA LYS A 93 7.00 -10.76 -8.31
C LYS A 93 7.31 -12.20 -8.76
N ASN A 94 7.17 -12.48 -10.06
CA ASN A 94 7.43 -13.78 -10.64
C ASN A 94 8.93 -14.15 -10.54
N ARG A 95 9.84 -13.21 -10.78
CA ARG A 95 11.28 -13.44 -10.65
C ARG A 95 11.68 -13.77 -9.21
N GLU A 96 11.13 -13.06 -8.23
CA GLU A 96 11.37 -13.35 -6.81
C GLU A 96 10.80 -14.70 -6.39
N MET A 97 9.57 -15.01 -6.81
CA MET A 97 8.94 -16.32 -6.59
C MET A 97 9.79 -17.45 -7.18
N ASN A 98 10.30 -17.28 -8.41
CA ASN A 98 11.16 -18.28 -9.05
C ASN A 98 12.49 -18.43 -8.33
N ARG A 99 13.11 -17.33 -7.85
CA ARG A 99 14.32 -17.40 -7.03
C ARG A 99 14.08 -18.15 -5.72
N LEU A 100 12.94 -17.92 -5.07
CA LEU A 100 12.57 -18.63 -3.84
C LEU A 100 12.35 -20.12 -4.11
N LYS A 101 11.59 -20.47 -5.16
CA LYS A 101 11.37 -21.85 -5.60
C LYS A 101 12.68 -22.57 -5.88
N ASN A 102 13.61 -21.93 -6.60
CA ASN A 102 14.92 -22.51 -6.87
C ASN A 102 15.70 -22.78 -5.57
N LYS A 103 15.73 -21.83 -4.63
CA LYS A 103 16.38 -22.03 -3.31
C LYS A 103 15.75 -23.20 -2.54
N LEU A 104 14.43 -23.32 -2.56
CA LEU A 104 13.72 -24.42 -1.91
C LEU A 104 14.06 -25.78 -2.55
N ILE A 105 14.13 -25.84 -3.89
CA ILE A 105 14.54 -27.05 -4.62
C ILE A 105 15.95 -27.48 -4.20
N TYR A 106 16.91 -26.55 -4.15
CA TYR A 106 18.27 -26.86 -3.69
C TYR A 106 18.30 -27.35 -2.24
N LEU A 107 17.54 -26.71 -1.34
CA LEU A 107 17.45 -27.13 0.06
C LEU A 107 16.88 -28.56 0.18
N CYS A 108 15.82 -28.88 -0.56
CA CYS A 108 15.24 -30.22 -0.60
C CYS A 108 16.23 -31.27 -1.11
N LEU A 109 17.02 -30.95 -2.14
CA LEU A 109 18.06 -31.85 -2.65
C LEU A 109 19.14 -32.12 -1.61
N VAL A 110 19.61 -31.09 -0.89
CA VAL A 110 20.60 -31.26 0.18
C VAL A 110 20.06 -32.16 1.30
N ILE A 111 18.83 -31.92 1.75
CA ILE A 111 18.18 -32.75 2.78
C ILE A 111 18.06 -34.20 2.31
N PHE A 112 17.66 -34.42 1.05
CA PHE A 112 17.56 -35.74 0.45
C PHE A 112 18.91 -36.49 0.46
N PHE A 113 20.00 -35.85 0.04
CA PHE A 113 21.32 -36.47 0.05
C PHE A 113 21.82 -36.78 1.47
N VAL A 114 21.60 -35.87 2.43
CA VAL A 114 21.95 -36.11 3.84
C VAL A 114 21.17 -37.31 4.40
N ALA A 115 19.86 -37.37 4.15
CA ALA A 115 19.04 -38.50 4.58
C ALA A 115 19.50 -39.83 3.95
N MET A 116 19.88 -39.81 2.67
CA MET A 116 20.43 -40.97 1.97
C MET A 116 21.74 -41.46 2.60
N ILE A 117 22.66 -40.55 2.93
CA ILE A 117 23.93 -40.89 3.58
C ILE A 117 23.68 -41.53 4.95
N VAL A 118 22.80 -40.92 5.77
CA VAL A 118 22.45 -41.46 7.09
C VAL A 118 21.81 -42.84 6.98
N TYR A 119 20.91 -43.03 6.01
CA TYR A 119 20.28 -44.34 5.77
C TYR A 119 21.30 -45.41 5.37
N LEU A 120 22.25 -45.07 4.48
CA LEU A 120 23.30 -45.99 4.06
C LEU A 120 24.31 -46.28 5.16
N TYR A 121 24.56 -45.36 6.09
CA TYR A 121 25.46 -45.57 7.24
C TYR A 121 24.83 -46.47 8.32
N ASN A 122 23.52 -46.37 8.52
CA ASN A 122 22.79 -47.16 9.51
C ASN A 122 22.37 -48.56 9.01
N LYS A 123 22.66 -48.88 7.74
CA LYS A 123 22.38 -50.18 7.12
C LYS A 123 23.66 -51.00 7.02
#